data_AF-A0A2K4ZIQ8-F1
#
_entry.id   AF-A0A2K4ZIQ8-F1
#
_cell.length_a   1.000
_cell.length_b   1.000
_cell.length_c   1.000
_cell.angle_alpha   90.00
_cell.angle_beta   90.00
_cell.angle_gamma   90.00
#
_symmetry.space_group_name_H-M   'P 1'
#
loop_
_entity.id
_entity.type
_entity.pdbx_description
1 polymer ?
#
loop_
_entity_poly.entity_id
_entity_poly.type
_entity_poly.pdbx_seq_one_letter_code
_entity_poly.pdbx_strand_id
1 'polypeptide(L)'
;MYISPRYLANIENKGQHPSLQIFFELMLRYNISVDQFLLEQPVGKNTQRRQLDALLDDMSDTGIRIVTATAREIAEVEGEGQ
;
A
#
# COMPACT_ATOMS: atom_id res chain seq x y z
N MET A 1 -15.92 -23.24 2.90
CA MET A 1 -16.49 -22.02 3.48
C MET A 1 -18.03 -22.11 3.65
N TYR A 2 -18.49 -22.33 4.89
CA TYR A 2 -19.89 -22.17 5.30
C TYR A 2 -19.97 -20.96 6.24
N ILE A 3 -20.13 -19.76 5.68
CA ILE A 3 -20.37 -18.53 6.43
C ILE A 3 -21.82 -18.11 6.26
N SER A 4 -22.43 -17.64 7.36
CA SER A 4 -23.78 -17.10 7.26
C SER A 4 -23.75 -15.77 6.48
N PRO A 5 -24.73 -15.50 5.60
CA PRO A 5 -24.81 -14.24 4.89
C PRO A 5 -24.84 -13.02 5.82
N ARG A 6 -25.47 -13.16 7.00
CA ARG A 6 -25.49 -12.11 8.03
C ARG A 6 -24.10 -11.82 8.61
N TYR A 7 -23.27 -12.84 8.75
CA TYR A 7 -21.90 -12.68 9.26
C TYR A 7 -21.04 -11.95 8.23
N LEU A 8 -21.15 -12.30 6.95
CA LEU A 8 -20.47 -11.58 5.86
C LEU A 8 -20.90 -10.10 5.82
N ALA A 9 -22.21 -9.84 5.90
CA ALA A 9 -22.74 -8.48 5.90
C ALA A 9 -22.25 -7.65 7.09
N ASN A 10 -22.01 -8.25 8.26
CA ASN A 10 -21.43 -7.53 9.40
C ASN A 10 -19.93 -7.23 9.20
N ILE A 11 -19.17 -8.13 8.57
CA ILE A 11 -17.77 -7.88 8.21
C ILE A 11 -17.69 -6.69 7.24
N GLU A 12 -18.51 -6.70 6.19
CA GLU A 12 -18.50 -5.68 5.15
C GLU A 12 -19.04 -4.33 5.62
N ASN A 13 -20.18 -4.31 6.33
CA ASN A 13 -20.90 -3.05 6.61
C ASN A 13 -20.64 -2.48 8.00
N LYS A 14 -20.18 -3.30 8.95
CA LYS A 14 -19.95 -2.88 10.34
C LYS A 14 -18.50 -3.01 10.77
N GLY A 15 -17.60 -3.41 9.87
CA GLY A 15 -16.20 -3.63 10.18
C GLY A 15 -15.97 -4.73 11.22
N GLN A 16 -16.86 -5.72 11.30
CA GLN A 16 -16.68 -6.83 12.23
C GLN A 16 -15.41 -7.61 11.85
N HIS A 17 -14.47 -7.75 12.79
CA HIS A 17 -13.25 -8.52 12.56
C HIS A 17 -13.56 -10.02 12.43
N PRO A 18 -13.24 -10.68 11.31
CA PRO A 18 -13.37 -12.12 11.17
C PRO A 18 -12.31 -12.84 12.00
N SER A 19 -12.53 -14.15 12.26
CA SER A 19 -11.45 -15.00 12.78
C SER A 19 -10.36 -15.18 11.71
N LEU A 20 -9.13 -15.50 12.14
CA LEU A 20 -7.98 -15.66 11.25
C LEU A 20 -8.23 -16.70 10.14
N GLN A 21 -8.94 -17.78 10.47
CA GLN A 21 -9.27 -18.82 9.50
C GLN A 21 -10.24 -18.34 8.41
N ILE A 22 -11.28 -17.60 8.80
CA ILE A 22 -12.25 -17.00 7.86
C ILE A 22 -11.56 -15.93 7.02
N PHE A 23 -10.69 -15.13 7.64
CA PHE A 23 -9.90 -14.11 6.99
C PHE A 23 -9.06 -14.68 5.84
N PHE A 24 -8.28 -15.74 6.07
CA PHE A 24 -7.51 -16.40 5.01
C PHE A 24 -8.40 -17.07 3.96
N GLU A 25 -9.52 -17.70 4.34
CA GLU A 25 -10.46 -18.28 3.37
C GLU A 25 -11.03 -17.21 2.42
N LEU A 26 -11.39 -16.03 2.92
CA LEU A 26 -11.86 -14.91 2.11
C LEU A 26 -10.77 -14.40 1.18
N MET A 27 -9.55 -14.22 1.68
CA MET A 27 -8.44 -13.70 0.88
C MET A 27 -8.05 -14.64 -0.24
N LEU A 28 -8.00 -15.95 0.01
CA LEU A 28 -7.73 -16.96 -1.01
C LEU A 28 -8.87 -17.09 -2.03
N ARG A 29 -10.14 -17.04 -1.58
CA ARG A 29 -11.32 -17.17 -2.46
C ARG A 29 -11.45 -16.03 -3.45
N TYR A 30 -11.18 -14.81 -3.00
CA TYR A 30 -11.35 -13.60 -3.80
C TYR A 30 -10.03 -13.06 -4.36
N ASN A 31 -8.93 -13.80 -4.19
CA ASN A 31 -7.59 -13.41 -4.61
C ASN A 31 -7.20 -11.99 -4.13
N ILE A 32 -7.56 -11.68 -2.88
CA ILE A 32 -7.29 -10.39 -2.25
C ILE A 32 -5.90 -10.46 -1.59
N SER A 33 -5.09 -9.43 -1.79
CA SER A 33 -3.77 -9.36 -1.18
C SER A 33 -3.87 -9.28 0.35
N VAL A 34 -3.23 -10.23 1.03
CA VAL A 34 -3.12 -10.30 2.49
C VAL A 34 -2.28 -9.14 3.03
N ASP A 35 -1.23 -8.80 2.29
CA ASP A 35 -0.24 -7.79 2.67
C ASP A 35 -0.88 -6.41 2.83
N GLN A 36 -1.97 -6.13 2.10
CA GLN A 36 -2.69 -4.86 2.21
C GLN A 36 -3.45 -4.69 3.55
N PHE A 37 -3.78 -5.80 4.23
CA PHE A 37 -4.54 -5.76 5.48
C PHE A 37 -3.68 -6.07 6.71
N LEU A 38 -2.61 -6.86 6.57
CA LEU A 38 -1.69 -7.16 7.67
C LEU A 38 -0.62 -6.08 7.87
N LEU A 39 -0.23 -5.38 6.80
CA LEU A 39 0.67 -4.26 6.88
C LEU A 39 -0.19 -3.02 7.10
N GLU A 40 -0.11 -2.41 8.28
CA GLU A 40 -0.59 -1.03 8.49
C GLU A 40 0.18 -0.14 7.51
N GLN A 41 -0.42 0.10 6.35
CA GLN A 41 0.20 0.97 5.37
C GLN A 41 0.17 2.39 5.94
N PRO A 42 1.30 3.12 5.95
CA PRO A 42 1.27 4.54 6.28
C PRO A 42 0.33 5.22 5.27
N VAL A 43 -0.79 5.70 5.78
CA VAL A 43 -1.79 6.46 5.04
C VAL A 43 -1.10 7.69 4.45
N GLY A 44 -0.89 7.72 3.13
CA GLY A 44 -0.36 8.91 2.46
C GLY A 44 0.57 8.71 1.26
N LYS A 45 1.12 7.52 1.00
CA LYS A 45 1.93 7.28 -0.22
C LYS A 45 1.06 6.76 -1.36
N ASN A 46 0.92 7.54 -2.44
CA ASN A 46 0.26 7.10 -3.68
C ASN A 46 1.00 5.86 -4.27
N THR A 47 0.33 5.08 -5.11
CA THR A 47 0.90 3.87 -5.73
C THR A 47 2.21 4.13 -6.46
N GLN A 48 2.35 5.30 -7.09
CA GLN A 48 3.57 5.73 -7.79
C GLN A 48 4.77 5.96 -6.85
N ARG A 49 4.56 6.59 -5.68
CA ARG A 49 5.64 6.79 -4.69
C ARG A 49 6.14 5.48 -4.12
N ARG A 50 5.29 4.46 -4.02
CA ARG A 50 5.71 3.13 -3.56
C ARG A 50 6.53 2.39 -4.61
N GLN A 51 6.13 2.49 -5.87
CA GLN A 51 6.94 1.95 -6.97
C GLN A 51 8.30 2.64 -7.03
N LEU A 52 8.35 3.95 -6.79
CA LEU A 52 9.60 4.68 -6.68
C LEU A 52 10.43 4.26 -5.46
N ASP A 53 9.84 4.14 -4.28
CA ASP A 53 10.53 3.69 -3.05
C ASP A 53 11.16 2.30 -3.26
N ALA A 54 10.44 1.35 -3.86
CA ALA A 54 10.97 0.03 -4.17
C ALA A 54 12.13 0.06 -5.17
N LEU A 55 12.13 1.01 -6.11
CA LEU A 55 13.26 1.21 -7.03
C LEU A 55 14.46 1.85 -6.33
N LEU A 56 14.24 2.67 -5.30
CA LEU A 56 15.30 3.32 -4.52
C LEU A 56 16.00 2.34 -3.57
N ASP A 57 15.28 1.34 -3.04
CA ASP A 57 15.84 0.33 -2.12
C ASP A 57 16.97 -0.50 -2.76
N ASP A 58 16.90 -0.74 -4.08
CA ASP A 58 17.91 -1.51 -4.83
C ASP A 58 19.02 -0.63 -5.44
N MET A 59 18.98 0.69 -5.23
CA MET A 59 19.95 1.62 -5.83
C MET A 59 21.22 1.80 -4.99
N SER A 60 22.35 2.01 -5.68
CA SER A 60 23.61 2.35 -5.04
C SER A 60 23.62 3.81 -4.55
N ASP A 61 24.48 4.12 -3.58
CA ASP A 61 24.65 5.48 -3.03
C ASP A 61 24.88 6.56 -4.10
N THR A 62 25.54 6.19 -5.20
CA THR A 62 25.75 7.10 -6.34
C THR A 62 24.44 7.36 -7.09
N GLY A 63 23.63 6.32 -7.29
CA GLY A 63 22.30 6.45 -7.86
C GLY A 63 21.38 7.31 -7.01
N ILE A 64 21.36 7.11 -5.69
CA ILE A 64 20.55 7.90 -4.75
C ILE A 64 20.96 9.38 -4.81
N ARG A 65 22.26 9.69 -4.90
CA ARG A 65 22.75 11.08 -5.05
C ARG A 65 22.24 11.75 -6.33
N ILE A 66 22.19 11.01 -7.45
CA ILE A 66 21.68 11.54 -8.72
C ILE A 66 20.18 11.82 -8.62
N VAL A 67 19.39 10.87 -8.13
CA VAL A 67 17.93 11.06 -7.98
C VAL A 67 17.61 12.19 -7.01
N THR A 68 18.38 12.33 -5.94
CA THR A 68 18.24 13.46 -5.00
C THR A 68 18.51 14.80 -5.67
N ALA A 69 19.56 14.89 -6.51
CA ALA A 69 19.85 16.11 -7.24
C ALA A 69 18.74 16.46 -8.23
N THR A 70 18.22 15.47 -8.97
CA THR A 70 17.09 15.65 -9.90
C THR A 70 15.82 16.07 -9.17
N ALA A 71 15.50 15.43 -8.05
CA ALA A 71 14.32 15.77 -7.25
C ALA A 71 14.39 17.20 -6.69
N ARG A 72 15.60 17.65 -6.32
CA ARG A 72 15.83 19.02 -5.85
C ARG A 72 15.65 20.06 -6.95
N GLU A 73 16.21 19.82 -8.13
CA GLU A 73 16.01 20.66 -9.32
C GLU A 73 14.52 20.78 -9.68
N ILE A 74 13.78 19.66 -9.69
CA ILE A 74 12.32 19.68 -9.94
C ILE A 74 11.60 20.54 -8.90
N ALA A 75 11.93 20.37 -7.61
CA ALA A 75 11.29 21.15 -6.54
C ALA A 75 11.62 22.65 -6.62
N GLU A 76 12.84 23.00 -7.04
CA GLU A 76 13.24 24.40 -7.26
C GLU A 76 12.47 25.00 -8.45
N VAL A 77 12.37 24.29 -9.59
CA VAL A 77 11.59 24.73 -10.77
C VAL A 77 10.09 24.85 -10.48
N GLU A 78 9.50 23.91 -9.75
CA GLU A 78 8.08 23.95 -9.37
C GLU A 78 7.79 25.04 -8.33
N GLY A 79 8.75 25.37 -7.46
CA GLY A 79 8.65 26.44 -6.47
C GLY A 79 8.86 27.86 -7.02
N GLU A 80 9.67 28.02 -8.07
CA GLU A 80 9.89 29.30 -8.77
C GLU A 80 8.71 29.72 -9.67
N GLY A 81 7.77 28.81 -9.95
CA GLY A 81 6.55 29.08 -10.71
C GLY A 81 5.37 29.64 -9.89
N GLN A 82 5.56 29.92 -8.60
CA GLN A 82 4.54 30.47 -7.68
C GLN A 82 4.76 31.95 -7.35
#